data_AF-A0A1I3ZWA4-F1
#
_entry.id   AF-A0A1I3ZWA4-F1
#
_cell.length_a   1.000
_cell.length_b   1.000
_cell.length_c   1.000
_cell.angle_alpha   90.00
_cell.angle_beta   90.00
_cell.angle_gamma   90.00
#
_symmetry.space_group_name_H-M   'P 1'
#
loop_
_entity.id
_entity.type
_entity.pdbx_description
1 polymer ?
#
loop_
_entity_poly.entity_id
_entity_poly.type
_entity_poly.pdbx_seq_one_letter_code
_entity_poly.pdbx_strand_id
1 'polypeptide(L)'
;MRSIDQPTTVEQPDALCHMCDQAISIGNLASGMKAACPRCDEIITVTHRNSLERILVFSLSAIVLLILSNQFAFITLSIRGMERSITLVQSVKELLAMGEINIAVILVMVIFVIPSLMTGSLLWLTLQVKRKTVTRKSLLLLRLIGGLKFWNMAEIYLLAVLISMVKVMSLAEITLGFSFWTFALLTVMLIAAMLHVDKHQLTQIIKQIIEQRDGIKQPPTDTETTPLVSCIICATIQSENNKTCWFCYHQLESREKPSLQRSWLFLITGMLLYIPANYYPIMVTRSLGTEETSTIIGGVLMLWQHGSYPIAIVIFIASIAVPIGKFLVLTALLTMQQFNLYRNQQSKIIAFRVIEFMGRWSMVDVFVVAFLAGLIQIGNLMSVYPGSAILAFAGMVITTMLAAESFDPRPFWNNDE
;
A
#
# COMPACT_ATOMS: atom_id res chain seq x y z
N MET A 1 55.01 -17.93 7.05
CA MET A 1 54.78 -18.41 5.67
C MET A 1 53.31 -18.20 5.34
N ARG A 2 52.99 -17.10 4.65
CA ARG A 2 51.66 -16.84 4.08
C ARG A 2 51.64 -17.49 2.71
N SER A 3 50.78 -18.48 2.51
CA SER A 3 50.50 -19.05 1.20
C SER A 3 49.67 -18.07 0.39
N ILE A 4 50.27 -17.58 -0.68
CA ILE A 4 49.62 -17.00 -1.85
C ILE A 4 49.00 -18.18 -2.62
N ASP A 5 47.69 -18.13 -2.89
CA ASP A 5 47.03 -18.61 -4.11
C ASP A 5 45.52 -18.80 -3.90
N GLN A 6 44.73 -17.90 -4.48
CA GLN A 6 43.59 -18.22 -5.35
C GLN A 6 43.04 -16.91 -5.97
N PRO A 7 42.65 -16.91 -7.26
CA PRO A 7 42.16 -15.72 -7.92
C PRO A 7 40.82 -15.33 -7.28
N THR A 8 40.70 -14.09 -6.83
CA THR A 8 39.44 -13.47 -6.47
C THR A 8 38.52 -13.55 -7.69
N THR A 9 37.63 -14.55 -7.73
CA THR A 9 36.45 -14.49 -8.57
C THR A 9 35.73 -13.21 -8.18
N VAL A 10 35.70 -12.22 -9.06
CA VAL A 10 34.90 -11.02 -8.88
C VAL A 10 33.45 -11.50 -8.72
N GLU A 11 32.96 -11.57 -7.48
CA GLU A 11 31.57 -11.94 -7.20
C GLU A 11 30.70 -10.87 -7.86
N GLN A 12 29.95 -11.29 -8.90
CA GLN A 12 29.05 -10.40 -9.59
C GLN A 12 27.97 -9.91 -8.59
N PRO A 13 27.61 -8.62 -8.62
CA PRO A 13 26.61 -8.09 -7.71
C PRO A 13 25.25 -8.77 -7.95
N ASP A 14 24.62 -9.25 -6.88
CA ASP A 14 23.35 -9.98 -6.91
C ASP A 14 22.13 -9.05 -6.86
N ALA A 15 22.30 -7.87 -6.27
CA ALA A 15 21.24 -6.88 -6.10
C ALA A 15 21.77 -5.44 -6.23
N LEU A 16 20.93 -4.55 -6.76
CA LEU A 16 21.10 -3.11 -6.67
C LEU A 16 20.15 -2.59 -5.59
N CYS A 17 20.66 -1.74 -4.69
CA CYS A 17 19.82 -1.13 -3.67
C CYS A 17 18.81 -0.17 -4.30
N HIS A 18 17.51 -0.38 -4.06
CA HIS A 18 16.45 0.49 -4.60
C HIS A 18 16.54 1.96 -4.14
N MET A 19 17.18 2.24 -3.01
CA MET A 19 17.27 3.58 -2.43
C MET A 19 18.49 4.39 -2.91
N CYS A 20 19.62 3.74 -3.17
CA CYS A 20 20.90 4.42 -3.45
C CYS A 20 21.68 3.85 -4.64
N ASP A 21 21.12 2.88 -5.37
CA ASP A 21 21.74 2.17 -6.50
C ASP A 21 23.10 1.48 -6.18
N GLN A 22 23.46 1.33 -4.91
CA GLN A 22 24.66 0.58 -4.52
C GLN A 22 24.56 -0.88 -5.00
N ALA A 23 25.56 -1.34 -5.75
CA ALA A 23 25.72 -2.73 -6.15
C ALA A 23 26.21 -3.56 -4.96
N ILE A 24 25.47 -4.63 -4.64
CA ILE A 24 25.67 -5.44 -3.45
C ILE A 24 25.66 -6.91 -3.86
N SER A 25 26.72 -7.64 -3.51
CA SER A 25 26.69 -9.10 -3.53
C SER A 25 26.09 -9.61 -2.22
N ILE A 26 25.06 -10.41 -2.36
CA ILE A 26 24.32 -10.99 -1.23
C ILE A 26 24.70 -12.47 -1.23
N GLY A 27 25.72 -12.80 -0.42
CA GLY A 27 26.08 -14.19 -0.19
C GLY A 27 24.93 -15.01 0.42
N ASN A 28 25.16 -16.31 0.62
CA ASN A 28 24.15 -17.20 1.21
C ASN A 28 23.79 -16.79 2.65
N LEU A 29 22.63 -16.15 2.80
CA LEU A 29 22.08 -15.78 4.10
C LEU A 29 21.53 -17.00 4.83
N ALA A 30 21.93 -17.18 6.09
CA ALA A 30 21.30 -18.17 6.94
C ALA A 30 19.84 -17.78 7.27
N SER A 31 19.02 -18.77 7.57
CA SER A 31 17.62 -18.56 7.96
C SER A 31 17.49 -17.64 9.17
N GLY A 32 16.74 -16.54 9.02
CA GLY A 32 16.51 -15.51 10.03
C GLY A 32 17.43 -14.30 9.93
N MET A 33 18.40 -14.31 9.00
CA MET A 33 19.27 -13.16 8.75
C MET A 33 18.66 -12.18 7.77
N LYS A 34 19.01 -10.91 7.93
CA LYS A 34 18.64 -9.78 7.06
C LYS A 34 19.90 -9.21 6.41
N ALA A 35 19.81 -8.85 5.13
CA ALA A 35 20.84 -8.07 4.45
C ALA A 35 20.41 -6.60 4.40
N ALA A 36 21.27 -5.71 4.89
CA ALA A 36 21.08 -4.26 4.81
C ALA A 36 22.11 -3.64 3.87
N CYS A 37 21.73 -2.57 3.19
CA CYS A 37 22.65 -1.80 2.36
C CYS A 37 23.70 -1.10 3.24
N PRO A 38 25.01 -1.25 2.97
CA PRO A 38 26.05 -0.61 3.78
C PRO A 38 26.06 0.92 3.67
N ARG A 39 25.40 1.47 2.64
CA ARG A 39 25.36 2.91 2.36
C ARG A 39 24.17 3.62 2.98
N CYS A 40 22.97 3.06 2.81
CA CYS A 40 21.71 3.71 3.23
C CYS A 40 20.95 2.97 4.34
N ASP A 41 21.49 1.84 4.82
CA ASP A 41 20.86 0.98 5.84
C ASP A 41 19.44 0.53 5.46
N GLU A 42 19.16 0.41 4.17
CA GLU A 42 17.91 -0.14 3.66
C GLU A 42 17.95 -1.66 3.67
N ILE A 43 16.90 -2.31 4.17
CA ILE A 43 16.82 -3.77 4.21
C ILE A 43 16.49 -4.29 2.82
N ILE A 44 17.40 -5.06 2.21
CA ILE A 44 17.27 -5.54 0.83
C ILE A 44 16.52 -6.87 0.78
N THR A 45 16.88 -7.79 1.68
CA THR A 45 16.21 -9.08 1.78
C THR A 45 16.27 -9.63 3.19
N VAL A 46 15.23 -10.40 3.56
CA VAL A 46 15.12 -11.10 4.84
C VAL A 46 14.77 -12.56 4.57
N THR A 47 15.62 -13.47 5.06
CA THR A 47 15.40 -14.90 4.87
C THR A 47 14.51 -15.46 5.97
N HIS A 48 13.28 -15.81 5.62
CA HIS A 48 12.34 -16.44 6.54
C HIS A 48 12.36 -17.98 6.40
N ARG A 49 12.34 -18.69 7.53
CA ARG A 49 12.19 -20.15 7.55
C ARG A 49 10.82 -20.56 7.00
N ASN A 50 10.82 -21.49 6.05
CA ASN A 50 9.61 -22.01 5.39
C ASN A 50 8.68 -20.91 4.86
N SER A 51 9.26 -19.84 4.30
CA SER A 51 8.52 -18.68 3.77
C SER A 51 7.42 -19.11 2.80
N LEU A 52 7.74 -19.99 1.85
CA LEU A 52 6.79 -20.49 0.84
C LEU A 52 5.60 -21.24 1.44
N GLU A 53 5.81 -22.10 2.44
CA GLU A 53 4.74 -22.86 3.08
C GLU A 53 3.83 -21.93 3.89
N ARG A 54 4.41 -20.98 4.62
CA ARG A 54 3.68 -19.98 5.39
C ARG A 54 2.83 -19.09 4.48
N ILE A 55 3.40 -18.58 3.40
CA ILE A 55 2.66 -17.77 2.42
C ILE A 55 1.49 -18.57 1.84
N LEU A 56 1.69 -19.86 1.52
CA LEU A 56 0.62 -20.72 1.00
C LEU A 56 -0.51 -20.87 2.03
N VAL A 57 -0.19 -21.22 3.27
CA VAL A 57 -1.19 -21.43 4.34
C VAL A 57 -1.95 -20.13 4.64
N PHE A 58 -1.26 -19.00 4.74
CA PHE A 58 -1.90 -17.70 4.98
C PHE A 58 -2.78 -17.28 3.80
N SER A 59 -2.33 -17.47 2.55
CA SER A 59 -3.12 -17.12 1.36
C SER A 59 -4.39 -17.97 1.25
N LEU A 60 -4.28 -19.28 1.52
CA LEU A 60 -5.44 -20.18 1.54
C LEU A 60 -6.43 -19.81 2.65
N SER A 61 -5.92 -19.55 3.86
CA SER A 61 -6.74 -19.13 5.00
C SER A 61 -7.45 -17.81 4.71
N ALA A 62 -6.75 -16.85 4.10
CA ALA A 62 -7.31 -15.57 3.70
C ALA A 62 -8.44 -15.72 2.67
N ILE A 63 -8.32 -16.60 1.67
CA ILE A 63 -9.41 -16.86 0.71
C ILE A 63 -10.65 -17.41 1.41
N VAL A 64 -10.49 -18.38 2.32
CA VAL A 64 -11.61 -18.93 3.10
C VAL A 64 -12.26 -17.84 3.94
N LEU A 65 -11.47 -17.03 4.63
CA LEU A 65 -11.98 -15.95 5.47
C LEU A 65 -12.68 -14.84 4.68
N LEU A 66 -12.20 -14.52 3.47
CA LEU A 66 -12.86 -13.60 2.56
C LEU A 66 -14.23 -14.10 2.11
N ILE A 67 -14.37 -15.41 1.89
CA ILE A 67 -15.69 -16.00 1.58
C ILE A 67 -16.60 -15.93 2.80
N LEU A 68 -16.11 -16.32 3.97
CA LEU A 68 -16.88 -16.30 5.21
C LEU A 68 -17.33 -14.89 5.62
N SER A 69 -16.48 -13.87 5.43
CA SER A 69 -16.81 -12.48 5.78
C SER A 69 -17.95 -11.88 4.96
N ASN A 70 -18.38 -12.56 3.89
CA ASN A 70 -19.46 -12.10 3.04
C ASN A 70 -20.79 -12.82 3.28
N GLN A 71 -20.79 -13.91 4.06
CA GLN A 71 -21.98 -14.73 4.28
C GLN A 71 -22.82 -14.29 5.48
N PHE A 72 -22.22 -13.64 6.47
CA PHE A 72 -22.91 -13.29 7.72
C PHE A 72 -23.11 -11.77 7.86
N ALA A 73 -23.90 -11.37 8.86
CA ALA A 73 -24.02 -9.96 9.24
C ALA A 73 -22.66 -9.40 9.69
N PHE A 74 -22.36 -8.18 9.26
CA PHE A 74 -21.16 -7.45 9.66
C PHE A 74 -21.41 -6.67 10.95
N ILE A 75 -22.48 -5.87 10.98
CA ILE A 75 -22.97 -5.19 12.17
C ILE A 75 -24.48 -5.36 12.25
N THR A 76 -25.00 -5.57 13.46
CA THR A 76 -26.42 -5.50 13.76
C THR A 76 -26.68 -4.32 14.71
N LEU A 77 -27.63 -3.47 14.34
CA LEU A 77 -28.05 -2.29 15.08
C LEU A 77 -29.40 -2.56 15.75
N SER A 78 -29.52 -2.29 17.05
CA SER A 78 -30.80 -2.26 17.75
C SER A 78 -31.20 -0.81 18.04
N ILE A 79 -32.28 -0.35 17.40
CA ILE A 79 -32.83 0.99 17.63
C ILE A 79 -34.31 0.83 17.98
N ARG A 80 -34.68 1.20 19.22
CA ARG A 80 -36.07 1.09 19.74
C ARG A 80 -36.68 -0.32 19.58
N GLY A 81 -35.86 -1.35 19.78
CA GLY A 81 -36.29 -2.76 19.72
C GLY A 81 -36.39 -3.38 18.33
N MET A 82 -36.11 -2.63 17.25
CA MET A 82 -35.95 -3.20 15.91
C MET A 82 -34.48 -3.49 15.65
N GLU A 83 -34.18 -4.75 15.36
CA GLU A 83 -32.85 -5.18 14.94
C GLU A 83 -32.71 -5.08 13.42
N ARG A 84 -31.67 -4.38 12.96
CA ARG A 84 -31.29 -4.36 11.53
C ARG A 84 -29.86 -4.86 11.39
N SER A 85 -29.71 -6.00 10.73
CA SER A 85 -28.42 -6.55 10.35
C SER A 85 -27.98 -6.02 8.98
N ILE A 86 -26.73 -5.58 8.87
CA ILE A 86 -26.12 -5.07 7.64
C ILE A 86 -24.93 -5.95 7.29
N THR A 87 -24.88 -6.44 6.05
CA THR A 87 -23.73 -7.19 5.49
C THR A 87 -22.77 -6.26 4.74
N LEU A 88 -21.53 -6.69 4.50
CA LEU A 88 -20.56 -5.93 3.70
C LEU A 88 -21.05 -5.67 2.27
N VAL A 89 -21.76 -6.63 1.68
CA VAL A 89 -22.34 -6.47 0.34
C VAL A 89 -23.53 -5.50 0.38
N GLN A 90 -24.30 -5.52 1.46
CA GLN A 90 -25.43 -4.62 1.61
C GLN A 90 -24.96 -3.18 1.79
N SER A 91 -23.91 -2.90 2.55
CA SER A 91 -23.40 -1.52 2.67
C SER A 91 -23.01 -0.92 1.30
N VAL A 92 -22.39 -1.71 0.42
CA VAL A 92 -22.13 -1.30 -0.97
C VAL A 92 -23.42 -1.02 -1.74
N LYS A 93 -24.42 -1.90 -1.64
CA LYS A 93 -25.72 -1.73 -2.34
C LYS A 93 -26.43 -0.46 -1.87
N GLU A 94 -26.39 -0.17 -0.58
CA GLU A 94 -26.96 1.03 0.00
C GLU A 94 -26.24 2.29 -0.54
N LEU A 95 -24.90 2.26 -0.67
CA LEU A 95 -24.15 3.35 -1.34
C LEU A 95 -24.56 3.55 -2.81
N LEU A 96 -24.73 2.46 -3.56
CA LEU A 96 -25.16 2.52 -4.95
C LEU A 96 -26.59 3.06 -5.09
N ALA A 97 -27.48 2.67 -4.18
CA ALA A 97 -28.87 3.17 -4.15
C ALA A 97 -28.94 4.69 -3.90
N MET A 98 -27.94 5.25 -3.20
CA MET A 98 -27.82 6.69 -2.97
C MET A 98 -27.24 7.46 -4.17
N GLY A 99 -26.81 6.78 -5.24
CA GLY A 99 -26.16 7.41 -6.39
C GLY A 99 -24.64 7.65 -6.20
N GLU A 100 -24.07 7.22 -5.08
CA GLU A 100 -22.67 7.45 -4.72
C GLU A 100 -21.72 6.38 -5.32
N ILE A 101 -21.72 6.32 -6.65
CA ILE A 101 -21.02 5.28 -7.43
C ILE A 101 -19.51 5.30 -7.16
N ASN A 102 -18.90 6.48 -7.10
CA ASN A 102 -17.46 6.63 -6.96
C ASN A 102 -16.94 6.03 -5.64
N ILE A 103 -17.66 6.28 -4.54
CA ILE A 103 -17.28 5.77 -3.22
C ILE A 103 -17.57 4.27 -3.13
N ALA A 104 -18.71 3.82 -3.68
CA ALA A 104 -19.03 2.41 -3.77
C ALA A 104 -17.93 1.62 -4.51
N VAL A 105 -17.41 2.17 -5.62
CA VAL A 105 -16.32 1.57 -6.41
C VAL A 105 -15.03 1.48 -5.59
N ILE A 106 -14.64 2.54 -4.87
CA ILE A 106 -13.47 2.52 -3.97
C ILE A 106 -13.64 1.43 -2.90
N LEU A 107 -14.80 1.36 -2.27
CA LEU A 107 -15.11 0.42 -1.20
C LEU A 107 -15.12 -1.03 -1.73
N VAL A 108 -15.67 -1.28 -2.92
CA VAL A 108 -15.63 -2.58 -3.58
C VAL A 108 -14.19 -3.00 -3.91
N MET A 109 -13.38 -2.05 -4.40
CA MET A 109 -11.98 -2.33 -4.70
C MET A 109 -11.21 -2.78 -3.46
N VAL A 110 -11.38 -2.08 -2.33
CA VAL A 110 -10.62 -2.33 -1.10
C VAL A 110 -11.11 -3.57 -0.35
N ILE A 111 -12.42 -3.81 -0.29
CA ILE A 111 -12.97 -4.93 0.48
C ILE A 111 -12.92 -6.25 -0.30
N PHE A 112 -13.14 -6.21 -1.62
CA PHE A 112 -13.34 -7.43 -2.41
C PHE A 112 -12.24 -7.63 -3.44
N VAL A 113 -12.04 -6.67 -4.35
CA VAL A 113 -11.22 -6.88 -5.55
C VAL A 113 -9.74 -7.03 -5.20
N ILE A 114 -9.18 -6.09 -4.44
CA ILE A 114 -7.75 -6.09 -4.10
C ILE A 114 -7.39 -7.29 -3.20
N PRO A 115 -8.09 -7.59 -2.10
CA PRO A 115 -7.81 -8.79 -1.30
C PRO A 115 -7.94 -10.10 -2.08
N SER A 116 -8.95 -10.21 -2.96
CA SER A 116 -9.14 -11.40 -3.81
C SER A 116 -8.00 -11.57 -4.82
N LEU A 117 -7.66 -10.51 -5.56
CA LEU A 117 -6.55 -10.52 -6.51
C LEU A 117 -5.21 -10.80 -5.81
N MET A 118 -4.99 -10.22 -4.63
CA MET A 118 -3.76 -10.38 -3.88
C MET A 118 -3.59 -11.80 -3.34
N THR A 119 -4.59 -12.33 -2.66
CA THR A 119 -4.54 -13.70 -2.10
C THR A 119 -4.55 -14.76 -3.21
N GLY A 120 -5.34 -14.55 -4.27
CA GLY A 120 -5.38 -15.42 -5.44
C GLY A 120 -4.05 -15.47 -6.19
N SER A 121 -3.43 -14.30 -6.43
CA SER A 121 -2.12 -14.24 -7.10
C SER A 121 -0.98 -14.84 -6.25
N LEU A 122 -0.99 -14.61 -4.93
CA LEU A 122 -0.03 -15.23 -4.00
C LEU A 122 -0.18 -16.76 -3.93
N LEU A 123 -1.42 -17.25 -3.80
CA LEU A 123 -1.69 -18.69 -3.80
C LEU A 123 -1.25 -19.32 -5.12
N TRP A 124 -1.60 -18.70 -6.25
CA TRP A 124 -1.24 -19.21 -7.56
C TRP A 124 0.28 -19.23 -7.79
N LEU A 125 0.99 -18.15 -7.42
CA LEU A 125 2.44 -18.06 -7.55
C LEU A 125 3.15 -19.11 -6.68
N THR A 126 2.76 -19.23 -5.41
CA THR A 126 3.36 -20.21 -4.49
C THR A 126 3.09 -21.65 -4.91
N LEU A 127 1.90 -21.96 -5.44
CA LEU A 127 1.60 -23.26 -6.03
C LEU A 127 2.49 -23.57 -7.25
N GLN A 128 2.71 -22.59 -8.14
CA GLN A 128 3.62 -22.77 -9.27
C GLN A 128 5.07 -23.02 -8.81
N VAL A 129 5.54 -22.28 -7.82
CA VAL A 129 6.89 -22.46 -7.26
C VAL A 129 7.02 -23.86 -6.64
N LYS A 130 6.04 -24.29 -5.84
CA LYS A 130 6.04 -25.62 -5.21
C LYS A 130 5.99 -26.76 -6.22
N ARG A 131 5.22 -26.60 -7.30
CA ARG A 131 5.14 -27.57 -8.41
C ARG A 131 6.30 -27.45 -9.41
N LYS A 132 7.22 -26.50 -9.22
CA LYS A 132 8.27 -26.12 -10.17
C LYS A 132 7.73 -25.79 -11.57
N THR A 133 6.47 -25.40 -11.73
CA THR A 133 5.83 -25.08 -13.01
C THR A 133 5.93 -23.59 -13.38
N VAL A 134 6.77 -22.83 -12.68
CA VAL A 134 6.97 -21.39 -12.96
C VAL A 134 7.42 -21.17 -14.40
N THR A 135 7.01 -20.04 -14.97
CA THR A 135 7.37 -19.59 -16.32
C THR A 135 7.82 -18.14 -16.25
N ARG A 136 8.36 -17.59 -17.35
CA ARG A 136 8.69 -16.15 -17.42
C ARG A 136 7.48 -15.25 -17.12
N LYS A 137 6.26 -15.68 -17.47
CA LYS A 137 5.01 -14.96 -17.14
C LYS A 137 4.74 -14.89 -15.63
N SER A 138 5.29 -15.81 -14.83
CA SER A 138 5.18 -15.79 -13.37
C SER A 138 5.88 -14.57 -12.74
N LEU A 139 6.83 -13.95 -13.45
CA LEU A 139 7.44 -12.67 -13.04
C LEU A 139 6.46 -11.50 -13.16
N LEU A 140 5.51 -11.56 -14.10
CA LEU A 140 4.44 -10.55 -14.22
C LEU A 140 3.44 -10.65 -13.05
N LEU A 141 3.16 -11.87 -12.58
CA LEU A 141 2.40 -12.10 -11.34
C LEU A 141 3.12 -11.48 -10.13
N LEU A 142 4.45 -11.63 -10.03
CA LEU A 142 5.22 -11.01 -8.97
C LEU A 142 5.20 -9.47 -9.03
N ARG A 143 5.23 -8.89 -10.24
CA ARG A 143 5.04 -7.43 -10.44
C ARG A 143 3.64 -6.98 -10.01
N LEU A 144 2.60 -7.73 -10.38
CA LEU A 144 1.22 -7.46 -9.97
C LEU A 144 1.08 -7.46 -8.44
N ILE A 145 1.65 -8.47 -7.77
CA ILE A 145 1.67 -8.55 -6.29
C ILE A 145 2.36 -7.33 -5.68
N GLY A 146 3.49 -6.89 -6.27
CA GLY A 146 4.19 -5.68 -5.83
C GLY A 146 3.32 -4.42 -5.89
N GLY A 147 2.57 -4.23 -6.98
CA GLY A 147 1.61 -3.13 -7.09
C GLY A 147 0.43 -3.27 -6.12
N LEU A 148 -0.20 -4.45 -6.05
CA LEU A 148 -1.33 -4.70 -5.15
C LEU A 148 -0.99 -4.51 -3.68
N LYS A 149 0.26 -4.76 -3.27
CA LYS A 149 0.73 -4.53 -1.89
C LYS A 149 0.47 -3.09 -1.43
N PHE A 150 0.66 -2.12 -2.32
CA PHE A 150 0.48 -0.70 -2.02
C PHE A 150 -1.00 -0.33 -1.87
N TRP A 151 -1.87 -0.96 -2.66
CA TRP A 151 -3.31 -0.73 -2.65
C TRP A 151 -4.08 -1.58 -1.63
N ASN A 152 -3.43 -2.58 -1.03
CA ASN A 152 -4.04 -3.43 -0.01
C ASN A 152 -4.22 -2.64 1.29
N MET A 153 -5.41 -2.06 1.46
CA MET A 153 -5.78 -1.21 2.59
C MET A 153 -6.82 -1.87 3.51
N ALA A 154 -6.89 -3.20 3.53
CA ALA A 154 -7.90 -3.93 4.29
C ALA A 154 -7.82 -3.63 5.79
N GLU A 155 -6.60 -3.47 6.33
CA GLU A 155 -6.37 -3.08 7.72
C GLU A 155 -6.80 -1.64 8.02
N ILE A 156 -6.67 -0.74 7.06
CA ILE A 156 -7.10 0.66 7.19
C ILE A 156 -8.62 0.73 7.18
N TYR A 157 -9.27 -0.08 6.35
CA TYR A 157 -10.72 -0.23 6.39
C TYR A 157 -11.20 -0.80 7.73
N LEU A 158 -10.54 -1.81 8.29
CA LEU A 158 -10.88 -2.34 9.62
C LEU A 158 -10.79 -1.25 10.71
N LEU A 159 -9.72 -0.44 10.69
CA LEU A 159 -9.57 0.70 11.61
C LEU A 159 -10.67 1.73 11.41
N ALA A 160 -11.06 2.04 10.16
CA ALA A 160 -12.15 2.95 9.86
C ALA A 160 -13.50 2.45 10.39
N VAL A 161 -13.77 1.14 10.29
CA VAL A 161 -14.97 0.51 10.89
C VAL A 161 -14.95 0.68 12.41
N LEU A 162 -13.81 0.44 13.07
CA LEU A 162 -13.68 0.60 14.53
C LEU A 162 -13.92 2.06 14.95
N ILE A 163 -13.31 3.03 14.27
CA ILE A 163 -13.51 4.46 14.54
C ILE A 163 -14.98 4.85 14.33
N SER A 164 -15.60 4.35 13.25
CA SER A 164 -17.01 4.59 12.96
C SER A 164 -17.92 4.00 14.03
N MET A 165 -17.62 2.81 14.54
CA MET A 165 -18.38 2.16 15.62
C MET A 165 -18.41 3.06 16.86
N VAL A 166 -17.27 3.63 17.25
CA VAL A 166 -17.21 4.57 18.40
C VAL A 166 -18.12 5.78 18.17
N LYS A 167 -18.17 6.31 16.94
CA LYS A 167 -19.05 7.43 16.59
C LYS A 167 -20.54 7.06 16.65
N VAL A 168 -20.90 5.81 16.32
CA VAL A 168 -22.30 5.35 16.29
C VAL A 168 -22.79 4.83 17.64
N MET A 169 -21.90 4.36 18.52
CA MET A 169 -22.26 3.87 19.85
C MET A 169 -22.94 4.93 20.74
N SER A 170 -22.79 6.22 20.43
CA SER A 170 -23.53 7.29 21.10
C SER A 170 -25.00 7.39 20.67
N LEU A 171 -25.37 6.76 19.55
CA LEU A 171 -26.69 6.86 18.90
C LEU A 171 -27.49 5.55 18.99
N ALA A 172 -26.83 4.39 19.01
CA ALA A 172 -27.46 3.08 18.97
C ALA A 172 -26.63 2.00 19.67
N GLU A 173 -27.31 0.93 20.12
CA GLU A 173 -26.65 -0.29 20.56
C GLU A 173 -26.15 -1.08 19.33
N ILE A 174 -24.88 -1.49 19.39
CA ILE A 174 -24.18 -2.12 18.26
C ILE A 174 -23.71 -3.51 18.70
N THR A 175 -24.10 -4.53 17.93
CA THR A 175 -23.56 -5.88 18.07
C THR A 175 -22.72 -6.24 16.83
N LEU A 176 -21.52 -6.76 17.07
CA LEU A 176 -20.59 -7.18 16.02
C LEU A 176 -20.98 -8.59 15.54
N GLY A 177 -21.24 -8.72 14.24
CA GLY A 177 -21.56 -10.00 13.64
C GLY A 177 -20.32 -10.83 13.31
N PHE A 178 -20.52 -12.09 12.92
CA PHE A 178 -19.43 -13.00 12.55
C PHE A 178 -18.55 -12.45 11.42
N SER A 179 -19.14 -11.73 10.46
CA SER A 179 -18.39 -11.18 9.33
C SER A 179 -17.32 -10.18 9.77
N PHE A 180 -17.55 -9.41 10.83
CA PHE A 180 -16.55 -8.52 11.41
C PHE A 180 -15.30 -9.29 11.86
N TRP A 181 -15.49 -10.36 12.64
CA TRP A 181 -14.38 -11.17 13.16
C TRP A 181 -13.63 -11.92 12.05
N THR A 182 -14.36 -12.48 11.07
CA THR A 182 -13.72 -13.12 9.92
C THR A 182 -12.97 -12.13 9.04
N PHE A 183 -13.48 -10.89 8.90
CA PHE A 183 -12.77 -9.83 8.18
C PHE A 183 -11.53 -9.37 8.96
N ALA A 184 -11.63 -9.23 10.29
CA ALA A 184 -10.47 -8.94 11.13
C ALA A 184 -9.40 -10.03 10.98
N LEU A 185 -9.78 -11.30 11.04
CA LEU A 185 -8.84 -12.40 10.85
C LEU A 185 -8.27 -12.43 9.41
N LEU A 186 -9.07 -12.11 8.39
CA LEU A 186 -8.61 -11.91 7.02
C LEU A 186 -7.50 -10.86 6.95
N THR A 187 -7.69 -9.69 7.57
CA THR A 187 -6.66 -8.64 7.59
C THR A 187 -5.37 -9.11 8.24
N VAL A 188 -5.46 -9.85 9.35
CA VAL A 188 -4.29 -10.44 10.02
C VAL A 188 -3.58 -11.44 9.11
N MET A 189 -4.32 -12.32 8.41
CA MET A 189 -3.72 -13.27 7.47
C MET A 189 -3.07 -12.58 6.26
N LEU A 190 -3.68 -11.52 5.74
CA LEU A 190 -3.09 -10.69 4.67
C LEU A 190 -1.78 -10.04 5.12
N ILE A 191 -1.76 -9.43 6.31
CA ILE A 191 -0.54 -8.84 6.88
C ILE A 191 0.52 -9.92 7.09
N ALA A 192 0.15 -11.07 7.68
CA ALA A 192 1.06 -12.18 7.92
C ALA A 192 1.66 -12.73 6.62
N ALA A 193 0.86 -12.85 5.55
CA ALA A 193 1.35 -13.21 4.23
C ALA A 193 2.34 -12.15 3.70
N MET A 194 1.98 -10.87 3.76
CA MET A 194 2.84 -9.76 3.30
C MET A 194 4.19 -9.68 4.02
N LEU A 195 4.23 -9.98 5.32
CA LEU A 195 5.47 -9.99 6.10
C LEU A 195 6.44 -11.09 5.66
N HIS A 196 5.95 -12.17 5.05
CA HIS A 196 6.78 -13.28 4.56
C HIS A 196 7.09 -13.17 3.05
N VAL A 197 6.41 -12.27 2.33
CA VAL A 197 6.64 -12.03 0.90
C VAL A 197 7.85 -11.14 0.72
N ASP A 198 8.99 -11.77 0.45
CA ASP A 198 10.20 -11.09 -0.01
C ASP A 198 10.28 -11.17 -1.55
N LYS A 199 10.20 -10.00 -2.19
CA LYS A 199 10.23 -9.87 -3.67
C LYS A 199 11.56 -10.39 -4.24
N HIS A 200 12.68 -10.10 -3.56
CA HIS A 200 14.00 -10.51 -4.03
C HIS A 200 14.15 -12.04 -3.96
N GLN A 201 13.75 -12.65 -2.85
CA GLN A 201 13.84 -14.10 -2.68
C GLN A 201 12.94 -14.87 -3.65
N LEU A 202 11.69 -14.44 -3.80
CA LEU A 202 10.79 -15.07 -4.77
C LEU A 202 11.33 -14.95 -6.19
N THR A 203 11.92 -13.81 -6.53
CA THR A 203 12.56 -13.61 -7.84
C THR A 203 13.73 -14.57 -8.04
N GLN A 204 14.63 -14.70 -7.06
CA GLN A 204 15.78 -15.61 -7.14
C GLN A 204 15.34 -17.07 -7.26
N ILE A 205 14.35 -17.52 -6.47
CA ILE A 205 13.80 -18.88 -6.54
C ILE A 205 13.20 -19.14 -7.94
N ILE A 206 12.43 -18.20 -8.48
CA ILE A 206 11.84 -18.33 -9.83
C ILE A 206 12.94 -18.40 -10.89
N LYS A 207 13.98 -17.56 -10.79
CA LYS A 207 15.13 -17.57 -11.69
C LYS A 207 15.84 -18.92 -11.69
N GLN A 208 16.21 -19.41 -10.51
CA GLN A 208 16.90 -20.69 -10.35
C GLN A 208 16.11 -21.86 -10.97
N ILE A 209 14.78 -21.91 -10.77
CA ILE A 209 13.95 -22.97 -11.36
C ILE A 209 13.92 -22.87 -12.90
N ILE A 210 13.83 -21.67 -13.46
CA ILE A 210 13.81 -21.44 -14.91
C ILE A 210 15.17 -21.77 -15.53
N GLU A 211 16.27 -21.30 -14.93
CA GLU A 211 17.63 -21.57 -15.41
C GLU A 211 17.95 -23.07 -15.42
N GLN A 212 17.57 -23.79 -14.36
CA GLN A 212 17.74 -25.24 -14.28
C GLN A 212 16.91 -26.00 -15.32
N ARG A 213 15.68 -25.55 -15.61
CA ARG A 213 14.81 -26.19 -16.61
C ARG A 213 15.27 -25.91 -18.03
N ASP A 214 15.56 -24.64 -18.34
CA ASP A 214 15.74 -24.15 -19.71
C ASP A 214 17.23 -24.10 -20.10
N GLY A 215 18.15 -24.38 -19.17
CA GLY A 215 19.60 -24.39 -19.42
C GLY A 215 20.19 -23.00 -19.68
N ILE A 216 19.52 -21.94 -19.23
CA ILE A 216 19.93 -20.56 -19.46
C ILE A 216 20.99 -20.17 -18.44
N LYS A 217 22.10 -19.58 -18.89
CA LYS A 217 23.16 -19.04 -18.02
C LYS A 217 23.20 -17.52 -18.10
N GLN A 218 23.51 -16.88 -16.98
CA GLN A 218 23.73 -15.44 -16.93
C GLN A 218 24.90 -15.06 -17.87
N PRO A 219 24.70 -14.11 -18.80
CA PRO A 219 25.79 -13.59 -19.60
C PRO A 219 26.79 -12.84 -18.70
N PRO A 220 28.10 -12.86 -19.03
CA PRO A 220 29.08 -12.07 -18.31
C PRO A 220 28.64 -10.60 -18.31
N THR A 221 28.61 -9.99 -17.14
CA THR A 221 28.24 -8.58 -16.97
C THR A 221 29.54 -7.81 -16.72
N ASP A 222 29.94 -6.95 -17.66
CA ASP A 222 31.09 -6.08 -17.50
C ASP A 222 30.77 -4.98 -16.47
N THR A 223 31.21 -5.19 -15.23
CA THR A 223 30.94 -4.28 -14.11
C THR A 223 31.85 -3.05 -14.06
N GLU A 224 32.94 -3.03 -14.85
CA GLU A 224 33.99 -2.01 -14.73
C GLU A 224 33.83 -0.82 -15.68
N THR A 225 33.09 -0.96 -16.79
CA THR A 225 33.07 0.05 -17.87
C THR A 225 31.70 0.66 -18.15
N THR A 226 30.62 0.06 -17.64
CA THR A 226 29.26 0.52 -17.95
C THR A 226 28.38 0.62 -16.70
N PRO A 227 27.55 1.67 -16.59
CA PRO A 227 26.55 1.76 -15.54
C PRO A 227 25.62 0.55 -15.58
N LEU A 228 25.30 0.02 -14.39
CA LEU A 228 24.40 -1.12 -14.23
C LEU A 228 22.96 -0.65 -14.09
N VAL A 229 22.03 -1.43 -14.61
CA VAL A 229 20.58 -1.24 -14.46
C VAL A 229 19.90 -2.53 -14.00
N SER A 230 18.96 -2.41 -13.07
CA SER A 230 18.10 -3.52 -12.66
C SER A 230 16.80 -3.52 -13.45
N CYS A 231 16.41 -4.67 -14.01
CA CYS A 231 15.11 -4.81 -14.67
C CYS A 231 13.96 -4.61 -13.67
N ILE A 232 13.00 -3.74 -14.00
CA ILE A 232 11.82 -3.48 -13.16
C ILE A 232 10.91 -4.70 -12.94
N ILE A 233 10.93 -5.68 -13.86
CA ILE A 233 10.10 -6.89 -13.79
C ILE A 233 10.78 -7.99 -12.97
N CYS A 234 12.00 -8.37 -13.35
CA CYS A 234 12.67 -9.54 -12.80
C CYS A 234 13.88 -9.22 -11.94
N ALA A 235 14.13 -7.94 -11.65
CA ALA A 235 15.25 -7.46 -10.84
C ALA A 235 16.63 -8.03 -11.27
N THR A 236 16.77 -8.43 -12.54
CA THR A 236 18.07 -8.88 -13.07
C THR A 236 18.93 -7.67 -13.37
N ILE A 237 20.15 -7.70 -12.87
CA ILE A 237 21.17 -6.69 -13.13
C ILE A 237 21.83 -6.98 -14.46
N GLN A 238 22.03 -5.94 -15.25
CA GLN A 238 22.78 -5.99 -16.49
C GLN A 238 23.31 -4.59 -16.83
N SER A 239 24.19 -4.52 -17.84
CA SER A 239 24.65 -3.25 -18.38
C SER A 239 23.49 -2.42 -18.94
N GLU A 240 23.51 -1.10 -18.71
CA GLU A 240 22.56 -0.13 -19.27
C GLU A 240 22.57 -0.10 -20.81
N ASN A 241 23.65 -0.58 -21.45
CA ASN A 241 23.75 -0.68 -22.91
C ASN A 241 22.77 -1.71 -23.51
N ASN A 242 22.29 -2.67 -22.71
CA ASN A 242 21.31 -3.64 -23.18
C ASN A 242 19.94 -2.95 -23.31
N LYS A 243 19.31 -3.07 -24.48
CA LYS A 243 17.94 -2.56 -24.70
C LYS A 243 16.85 -3.47 -24.12
N THR A 244 17.15 -4.74 -23.93
CA THR A 244 16.21 -5.74 -23.45
C THR A 244 16.83 -6.60 -22.37
N CYS A 245 16.03 -7.01 -21.40
CA CYS A 245 16.47 -7.91 -20.36
C CYS A 245 16.72 -9.29 -20.92
N TRP A 246 17.92 -9.84 -20.72
CA TRP A 246 18.27 -11.17 -21.23
C TRP A 246 17.41 -12.30 -20.62
N PHE A 247 16.89 -12.10 -19.40
CA PHE A 247 16.12 -13.12 -18.68
C PHE A 247 14.61 -13.08 -19.00
N CYS A 248 13.99 -11.91 -18.86
CA CYS A 248 12.54 -11.75 -19.03
C CYS A 248 12.12 -11.10 -20.35
N TYR A 249 13.08 -10.67 -21.18
CA TYR A 249 12.88 -9.95 -22.45
C TYR A 249 12.11 -8.64 -22.36
N HIS A 250 11.93 -8.08 -21.16
CA HIS A 250 11.36 -6.76 -21.01
C HIS A 250 12.32 -5.68 -21.54
N GLN A 251 11.78 -4.64 -22.18
CA GLN A 251 12.60 -3.49 -22.56
C GLN A 251 13.17 -2.83 -21.31
N LEU A 252 14.46 -2.51 -21.36
CA LEU A 252 15.14 -1.81 -20.29
C LEU A 252 15.04 -0.33 -20.61
N GLU A 253 14.26 0.39 -19.81
CA GLU A 253 14.36 1.83 -19.79
C GLU A 253 15.59 2.19 -18.96
N SER A 254 16.57 2.80 -19.63
CA SER A 254 17.81 3.33 -19.06
C SER A 254 17.45 4.50 -18.14
N ARG A 255 17.11 4.18 -16.89
CA ARG A 255 16.61 5.09 -15.84
C ARG A 255 15.32 5.81 -16.26
N GLU A 256 14.18 5.45 -15.66
CA GLU A 256 12.93 6.23 -15.84
C GLU A 256 13.19 7.72 -15.51
N LYS A 257 13.33 8.54 -16.57
CA LYS A 257 13.69 9.97 -16.49
C LYS A 257 12.49 10.94 -16.49
N PRO A 258 11.34 10.61 -15.86
CA PRO A 258 10.51 11.70 -15.32
C PRO A 258 9.94 11.45 -13.90
N SER A 259 10.71 10.91 -12.95
CA SER A 259 10.28 10.78 -11.54
C SER A 259 9.94 12.14 -10.90
N LEU A 260 10.79 13.15 -11.10
CA LEU A 260 10.62 14.47 -10.51
C LEU A 260 9.37 15.20 -11.05
N GLN A 261 9.19 15.22 -12.38
CA GLN A 261 8.06 15.92 -13.00
C GLN A 261 6.72 15.25 -12.66
N ARG A 262 6.64 13.92 -12.69
CA ARG A 262 5.43 13.17 -12.30
C ARG A 262 5.09 13.43 -10.84
N SER A 263 6.09 13.39 -9.95
CA SER A 263 5.90 13.66 -8.53
C SER A 263 5.35 15.07 -8.28
N TRP A 264 5.90 16.08 -8.97
CA TRP A 264 5.38 17.45 -8.90
C TRP A 264 3.94 17.57 -9.42
N LEU A 265 3.63 16.94 -10.56
CA LEU A 265 2.28 16.98 -11.13
C LEU A 265 1.25 16.41 -10.15
N PHE A 266 1.54 15.24 -9.57
CA PHE A 266 0.66 14.63 -8.58
C PHE A 266 0.57 15.45 -7.29
N LEU A 267 1.67 16.03 -6.82
CA LEU A 267 1.70 16.88 -5.64
C LEU A 267 0.84 18.14 -5.79
N ILE A 268 1.02 18.87 -6.91
CA ILE A 268 0.24 20.06 -7.22
C ILE A 268 -1.24 19.71 -7.37
N THR A 269 -1.55 18.60 -8.06
CA THR A 269 -2.93 18.10 -8.17
C THR A 269 -3.54 17.85 -6.79
N GLY A 270 -2.79 17.19 -5.89
CA GLY A 270 -3.22 16.95 -4.51
C GLY A 270 -3.46 18.23 -3.72
N MET A 271 -2.58 19.24 -3.84
CA MET A 271 -2.76 20.54 -3.20
C MET A 271 -4.01 21.29 -3.70
N LEU A 272 -4.29 21.23 -5.01
CA LEU A 272 -5.50 21.82 -5.58
C LEU A 272 -6.77 21.12 -5.07
N LEU A 273 -6.76 19.79 -4.95
CA LEU A 273 -7.88 19.02 -4.41
C LEU A 273 -8.06 19.18 -2.90
N TYR A 274 -7.01 19.55 -2.16
CA TYR A 274 -7.08 19.81 -0.72
C TYR A 274 -8.02 20.98 -0.37
N ILE A 275 -8.08 22.01 -1.23
CA ILE A 275 -8.95 23.18 -1.02
C ILE A 275 -10.44 22.79 -0.99
N PRO A 276 -11.03 22.20 -2.06
CA PRO A 276 -12.43 21.78 -2.03
C PRO A 276 -12.68 20.68 -0.99
N ALA A 277 -11.70 19.82 -0.69
CA ALA A 277 -11.84 18.78 0.32
C ALA A 277 -12.07 19.31 1.76
N ASN A 278 -11.51 20.48 2.09
CA ASN A 278 -11.70 21.10 3.41
C ASN A 278 -12.82 22.14 3.44
N TYR A 279 -13.16 22.70 2.29
CA TYR A 279 -14.18 23.75 2.18
C TYR A 279 -15.61 23.20 2.07
N TYR A 280 -15.80 22.14 1.27
CA TYR A 280 -17.13 21.54 1.07
C TYR A 280 -17.49 20.59 2.23
N PRO A 281 -18.79 20.27 2.40
CA PRO A 281 -19.21 19.32 3.43
C PRO A 281 -18.71 17.91 3.09
N ILE A 282 -18.15 17.24 4.09
CA ILE A 282 -17.70 15.84 3.98
C ILE A 282 -18.84 14.88 4.32
N MET A 283 -19.79 15.32 5.13
CA MET A 283 -20.92 14.52 5.57
C MET A 283 -22.17 15.40 5.62
N VAL A 284 -23.29 14.88 5.10
CA VAL A 284 -24.61 15.50 5.16
C VAL A 284 -25.51 14.57 5.94
N THR A 285 -26.02 15.02 7.08
CA THR A 285 -26.97 14.27 7.89
C THR A 285 -28.36 14.84 7.67
N ARG A 286 -29.30 14.02 7.22
CA ARG A 286 -30.72 14.40 7.13
C ARG A 286 -31.45 13.83 8.35
N SER A 287 -32.10 14.70 9.11
CA SER A 287 -32.95 14.32 10.25
C SER A 287 -34.28 15.08 10.14
N LEU A 288 -35.41 14.37 10.11
CA LEU A 288 -36.77 14.97 10.13
C LEU A 288 -36.97 16.18 9.18
N GLY A 289 -36.37 16.14 7.98
CA GLY A 289 -36.49 17.18 6.96
C GLY A 289 -35.49 18.34 7.06
N THR A 290 -34.65 18.40 8.10
CA THR A 290 -33.53 19.34 8.18
C THR A 290 -32.23 18.67 7.74
N GLU A 291 -31.47 19.35 6.88
CA GLU A 291 -30.16 18.90 6.44
C GLU A 291 -29.07 19.61 7.25
N GLU A 292 -28.29 18.84 8.01
CA GLU A 292 -27.11 19.33 8.69
C GLU A 292 -25.87 18.91 7.90
N THR A 293 -25.11 19.89 7.43
CA THR A 293 -23.88 19.65 6.70
C THR A 293 -22.68 19.90 7.61
N SER A 294 -21.70 19.01 7.57
CA SER A 294 -20.48 19.11 8.38
C SER A 294 -19.26 19.05 7.46
N THR A 295 -18.38 20.05 7.58
CA THR A 295 -17.01 19.98 7.03
C THR A 295 -16.13 19.15 7.96
N ILE A 296 -14.90 18.83 7.54
CA ILE A 296 -13.92 18.11 8.37
C ILE A 296 -13.68 18.87 9.68
N ILE A 297 -13.38 20.17 9.59
CA ILE A 297 -13.15 21.03 10.76
C ILE A 297 -14.42 21.18 11.59
N GLY A 298 -15.58 21.34 10.94
CA GLY A 298 -16.87 21.39 11.63
C GLY A 298 -17.14 20.13 12.45
N GLY A 299 -16.85 18.94 11.90
CA GLY A 299 -16.95 17.67 12.60
C GLY A 299 -16.01 17.56 13.80
N VAL A 300 -14.76 18.01 13.65
CA VAL A 300 -13.79 18.06 14.77
C VAL A 300 -14.28 18.97 15.89
N LEU A 301 -14.76 20.18 15.57
CA LEU A 301 -15.26 21.13 16.54
C LEU A 301 -16.51 20.63 17.27
N MET A 302 -17.43 19.99 16.55
CA MET A 302 -18.63 19.38 17.12
C MET A 302 -18.27 18.28 18.13
N LEU A 303 -17.36 17.37 17.76
CA LEU A 303 -16.88 16.30 18.65
C LEU A 303 -16.14 16.85 19.88
N TRP A 304 -15.40 17.94 19.70
CA TRP A 304 -14.72 18.65 20.80
C TRP A 304 -15.72 19.22 21.81
N GLN A 305 -16.82 19.83 21.33
CA GLN A 305 -17.88 20.38 22.18
C GLN A 305 -18.66 19.28 22.92
N HIS A 306 -18.86 18.12 22.31
CA HIS A 306 -19.50 16.97 22.96
C HIS A 306 -18.57 16.21 23.93
N GLY A 307 -17.35 16.69 24.19
CA GLY A 307 -16.43 16.10 25.16
C GLY A 307 -15.65 14.89 24.64
N SER A 308 -15.81 14.51 23.38
CA SER A 308 -15.13 13.37 22.75
C SER A 308 -13.74 13.75 22.21
N TYR A 309 -12.92 14.38 23.05
CA TYR A 309 -11.61 14.92 22.70
C TYR A 309 -10.68 13.93 21.99
N PRO A 310 -10.56 12.66 22.42
CA PRO A 310 -9.66 11.70 21.76
C PRO A 310 -10.03 11.45 20.29
N ILE A 311 -11.33 11.36 19.99
CA ILE A 311 -11.83 11.11 18.63
C ILE A 311 -11.60 12.35 17.76
N ALA A 312 -11.89 13.54 18.30
CA ALA A 312 -11.67 14.81 17.60
C ALA A 312 -10.19 15.00 17.22
N ILE A 313 -9.25 14.66 18.13
CA ILE A 313 -7.81 14.72 17.87
C ILE A 313 -7.40 13.74 16.77
N VAL A 314 -7.89 12.50 16.82
CA VAL A 314 -7.55 11.48 15.81
C VAL A 314 -8.00 11.92 14.42
N ILE A 315 -9.24 12.41 14.28
CA ILE A 315 -9.75 12.93 13.00
C ILE A 315 -8.92 14.14 12.56
N PHE A 316 -8.73 15.15 13.42
CA PHE A 316 -7.93 16.32 13.07
C PHE A 316 -6.52 15.97 12.56
N ILE A 317 -5.84 15.05 13.24
CA ILE A 317 -4.51 14.61 12.83
C ILE A 317 -4.59 13.88 11.48
N ALA A 318 -5.49 12.91 11.33
CA ALA A 318 -5.60 12.08 10.14
C ALA A 318 -6.01 12.86 8.88
N SER A 319 -6.95 13.80 8.99
CA SER A 319 -7.56 14.48 7.84
C SER A 319 -6.91 15.81 7.49
N ILE A 320 -6.25 16.47 8.44
CA ILE A 320 -5.69 17.82 8.25
C ILE A 320 -4.17 17.80 8.44
N ALA A 321 -3.69 17.41 9.63
CA ALA A 321 -2.26 17.51 9.94
C ALA A 321 -1.40 16.57 9.08
N VAL A 322 -1.85 15.32 8.86
CA VAL A 322 -1.15 14.32 8.06
C VAL A 322 -1.02 14.75 6.59
N PRO A 323 -2.09 15.17 5.87
CA PRO A 323 -1.96 15.70 4.52
C PRO A 323 -1.06 16.94 4.41
N ILE A 324 -1.18 17.90 5.33
CA ILE A 324 -0.31 19.08 5.36
C ILE A 324 1.15 18.66 5.53
N GLY A 325 1.43 17.73 6.45
CA GLY A 325 2.76 17.17 6.65
C GLY A 325 3.32 16.53 5.38
N LYS A 326 2.52 15.71 4.67
CA LYS A 326 2.92 15.13 3.38
C LYS A 326 3.24 16.19 2.34
N PHE A 327 2.41 17.22 2.21
CA PHE A 327 2.66 18.32 1.27
C PHE A 327 3.97 19.03 1.58
N LEU A 328 4.22 19.38 2.85
CA LEU A 328 5.44 20.08 3.26
C LEU A 328 6.69 19.23 3.00
N VAL A 329 6.68 17.96 3.40
CA VAL A 329 7.86 17.10 3.25
C VAL A 329 8.12 16.76 1.78
N LEU A 330 7.09 16.43 0.98
CA LEU A 330 7.27 16.16 -0.45
C LEU A 330 7.72 17.41 -1.20
N THR A 331 7.18 18.59 -0.89
CA THR A 331 7.65 19.85 -1.49
C THR A 331 9.12 20.10 -1.15
N ALA A 332 9.51 19.93 0.12
CA ALA A 332 10.90 20.10 0.53
C ALA A 332 11.83 19.11 -0.19
N LEU A 333 11.45 17.83 -0.28
CA LEU A 333 12.25 16.81 -0.95
C LEU A 333 12.38 17.08 -2.46
N LEU A 334 11.28 17.42 -3.14
CA LEU A 334 11.27 17.72 -4.57
C LEU A 334 12.04 18.99 -4.91
N THR A 335 11.89 20.05 -4.11
CA THR A 335 12.67 21.29 -4.29
C THR A 335 14.15 21.05 -4.06
N MET A 336 14.53 20.29 -3.02
CA MET A 336 15.93 19.93 -2.78
C MET A 336 16.53 19.14 -3.94
N GLN A 337 15.79 18.20 -4.52
CA GLN A 337 16.21 17.44 -5.69
C GLN A 337 16.33 18.34 -6.94
N GLN A 338 15.40 19.27 -7.14
CA GLN A 338 15.41 20.20 -8.27
C GLN A 338 16.58 21.20 -8.22
N PHE A 339 16.95 21.65 -7.03
CA PHE A 339 18.05 22.59 -6.82
C PHE A 339 19.40 21.92 -6.48
N ASN A 340 19.49 20.58 -6.57
CA ASN A 340 20.69 19.81 -6.22
C ASN A 340 21.23 20.10 -4.80
N LEU A 341 20.34 20.35 -3.84
CA LEU A 341 20.70 20.68 -2.45
C LEU A 341 20.88 19.40 -1.62
N TYR A 342 22.04 18.75 -1.79
CA TYR A 342 22.34 17.44 -1.21
C TYR A 342 22.90 17.46 0.22
N ARG A 343 22.56 18.47 1.04
CA ARG A 343 23.06 18.57 2.42
C ARG A 343 22.30 17.64 3.39
N ASN A 344 23.03 16.87 4.20
CA ASN A 344 22.57 15.93 5.24
C ASN A 344 21.61 14.80 4.77
N GLN A 345 22.14 13.61 4.47
CA GLN A 345 21.40 12.49 3.86
C GLN A 345 20.49 11.72 4.82
N GLN A 346 20.90 11.56 6.09
CA GLN A 346 20.18 10.70 7.03
C GLN A 346 18.78 11.22 7.37
N SER A 347 18.62 12.53 7.57
CA SER A 347 17.31 13.13 7.84
C SER A 347 16.34 12.98 6.65
N LYS A 348 16.86 12.86 5.41
CA LYS A 348 16.04 12.70 4.20
C LYS A 348 15.48 11.28 4.07
N ILE A 349 16.27 10.27 4.44
CA ILE A 349 15.83 8.87 4.48
C ILE A 349 14.70 8.70 5.48
N ILE A 350 14.85 9.27 6.68
CA ILE A 350 13.81 9.19 7.72
C ILE A 350 12.54 9.91 7.25
N ALA A 351 12.67 11.11 6.69
CA ALA A 351 11.54 11.86 6.15
C ALA A 351 10.80 11.07 5.05
N PHE A 352 11.53 10.44 4.13
CA PHE A 352 10.95 9.60 3.08
C PHE A 352 10.24 8.36 3.65
N ARG A 353 10.88 7.62 4.58
CA ARG A 353 10.27 6.45 5.25
C ARG A 353 8.98 6.83 6.00
N VAL A 354 8.97 7.99 6.65
CA VAL A 354 7.77 8.51 7.35
C VAL A 354 6.66 8.84 6.35
N ILE A 355 6.96 9.46 5.21
CA ILE A 355 5.95 9.74 4.16
C ILE A 355 5.35 8.43 3.63
N GLU A 356 6.19 7.44 3.29
CA GLU A 356 5.71 6.14 2.79
C GLU A 356 4.80 5.45 3.83
N PHE A 357 5.20 5.48 5.10
CA PHE A 357 4.38 4.93 6.18
C PHE A 357 3.04 5.66 6.28
N MET A 358 3.03 6.99 6.30
CA MET A 358 1.81 7.80 6.42
C MET A 358 0.93 7.73 5.15
N GLY A 359 1.49 7.31 4.00
CA GLY A 359 0.86 7.19 2.69
C GLY A 359 -0.58 6.66 2.77
N ARG A 360 -0.69 5.38 3.11
CA ARG A 360 -1.96 4.63 3.12
C ARG A 360 -2.93 5.02 4.26
N TRP A 361 -2.44 5.56 5.37
CA TRP A 361 -3.28 5.94 6.53
C TRP A 361 -4.20 7.13 6.27
N SER A 362 -3.89 7.99 5.30
CA SER A 362 -4.77 9.11 4.96
C SER A 362 -6.12 8.68 4.36
N MET A 363 -6.28 7.40 3.97
CA MET A 363 -7.56 6.87 3.48
C MET A 363 -8.56 6.51 4.58
N VAL A 364 -8.16 6.49 5.86
CA VAL A 364 -9.05 6.13 6.98
C VAL A 364 -10.35 6.92 6.92
N ASP A 365 -10.27 8.23 6.72
CA ASP A 365 -11.43 9.12 6.69
C ASP A 365 -12.41 8.83 5.56
N VAL A 366 -11.90 8.51 4.37
CA VAL A 366 -12.74 8.12 3.23
C VAL A 366 -13.55 6.89 3.59
N PHE A 367 -12.91 5.91 4.23
CA PHE A 367 -13.58 4.69 4.65
C PHE A 367 -14.52 4.90 5.83
N VAL A 368 -14.21 5.78 6.77
CA VAL A 368 -15.10 6.13 7.90
C VAL A 368 -16.41 6.70 7.36
N VAL A 369 -16.33 7.69 6.47
CA VAL A 369 -17.52 8.32 5.88
C VAL A 369 -18.29 7.34 5.01
N ALA A 370 -17.61 6.56 4.16
CA ALA A 370 -18.25 5.55 3.33
C ALA A 370 -18.97 4.49 4.16
N PHE A 371 -18.34 4.03 5.25
CA PHE A 371 -18.93 3.04 6.14
C PHE A 371 -20.14 3.59 6.90
N LEU A 372 -20.02 4.79 7.48
CA LEU A 372 -21.13 5.46 8.18
C LEU A 372 -22.32 5.68 7.26
N ALA A 373 -22.08 6.12 6.03
CA ALA A 373 -23.13 6.33 5.04
C ALA A 373 -23.83 5.02 4.62
N GLY A 374 -23.09 3.92 4.54
CA GLY A 374 -23.65 2.60 4.26
C GLY A 374 -24.37 1.96 5.46
N LEU A 375 -24.02 2.38 6.68
CA LEU A 375 -24.54 1.80 7.92
C LEU A 375 -25.77 2.55 8.45
N ILE A 376 -25.73 3.88 8.50
CA ILE A 376 -26.74 4.73 9.16
C ILE A 376 -27.79 5.15 8.12
N GLN A 377 -28.68 4.24 7.81
CA GLN A 377 -29.81 4.50 6.91
C GLN A 377 -31.14 4.15 7.56
N ILE A 378 -31.59 4.93 8.53
CA ILE A 378 -32.78 4.61 9.33
C ILE A 378 -34.03 5.16 8.64
N GLY A 379 -34.43 4.54 7.52
CA GLY A 379 -35.61 4.92 6.76
C GLY A 379 -35.67 6.44 6.49
N ASN A 380 -36.82 7.06 6.79
CA ASN A 380 -37.02 8.52 6.67
C ASN A 380 -36.65 9.32 7.95
N LEU A 381 -36.18 8.67 9.02
CA LEU A 381 -35.94 9.34 10.30
C LEU A 381 -34.57 10.01 10.34
N MET A 382 -33.52 9.25 10.00
CA MET A 382 -32.15 9.74 9.98
C MET A 382 -31.33 8.99 8.93
N SER A 383 -30.67 9.74 8.05
CA SER A 383 -29.73 9.19 7.08
C SER A 383 -28.49 10.05 6.95
N VAL A 384 -27.35 9.39 6.76
CA VAL A 384 -26.05 10.04 6.59
C VAL A 384 -25.57 9.79 5.18
N TYR A 385 -25.32 10.87 4.44
CA TYR A 385 -24.79 10.83 3.09
C TYR A 385 -23.37 11.38 3.06
N PRO A 386 -22.50 10.82 2.20
CA PRO A 386 -21.21 11.42 1.95
C PRO A 386 -21.43 12.75 1.21
N GLY A 387 -20.77 13.81 1.66
CA GLY A 387 -20.84 15.11 1.00
C GLY A 387 -19.88 15.23 -0.18
N SER A 388 -20.02 16.26 -0.99
CA SER A 388 -19.22 16.45 -2.22
C SER A 388 -17.71 16.54 -1.96
N ALA A 389 -17.28 16.91 -0.76
CA ALA A 389 -15.87 16.99 -0.40
C ALA A 389 -15.15 15.64 -0.42
N ILE A 390 -15.87 14.53 -0.23
CA ILE A 390 -15.28 13.19 -0.09
C ILE A 390 -14.49 12.76 -1.34
N LEU A 391 -14.95 13.16 -2.53
CA LEU A 391 -14.29 12.82 -3.79
C LEU A 391 -13.01 13.63 -3.97
N ALA A 392 -13.05 14.92 -3.63
CA ALA A 392 -11.86 15.76 -3.61
C ALA A 392 -10.85 15.25 -2.57
N PHE A 393 -11.32 14.84 -1.40
CA PHE A 393 -10.49 14.28 -0.34
C PHE A 393 -9.85 12.94 -0.77
N ALA A 394 -10.64 12.01 -1.30
CA ALA A 394 -10.11 10.73 -1.82
C ALA A 394 -9.12 10.95 -2.96
N GLY A 395 -9.43 11.84 -3.91
CA GLY A 395 -8.53 12.19 -5.01
C GLY A 395 -7.22 12.81 -4.53
N MET A 396 -7.28 13.69 -3.52
CA MET A 396 -6.10 14.28 -2.87
C MET A 396 -5.22 13.21 -2.20
N VAL A 397 -5.83 12.25 -1.51
CA VAL A 397 -5.08 11.14 -0.88
C VAL A 397 -4.44 10.23 -1.95
N ILE A 398 -5.16 9.87 -3.00
CA ILE A 398 -4.63 9.03 -4.09
C ILE A 398 -3.49 9.74 -4.80
N THR A 399 -3.66 11.01 -5.16
CA THR A 399 -2.63 11.77 -5.89
C THR A 399 -1.39 12.00 -5.02
N THR A 400 -1.53 12.30 -3.73
CA THR A 400 -0.36 12.41 -2.83
C THR A 400 0.37 11.08 -2.63
N MET A 401 -0.37 9.98 -2.63
CA MET A 401 0.19 8.63 -2.56
C MET A 401 0.98 8.28 -3.85
N LEU A 402 0.43 8.60 -5.03
CA LEU A 402 1.12 8.47 -6.31
C LEU A 402 2.32 9.42 -6.45
N ALA A 403 2.27 10.60 -5.84
CA ALA A 403 3.38 11.54 -5.79
C ALA A 403 4.57 10.96 -5.01
N ALA A 404 4.30 10.32 -3.87
CA ALA A 404 5.33 9.65 -3.08
C ALA A 404 5.90 8.42 -3.79
N GLU A 405 5.05 7.62 -4.47
CA GLU A 405 5.50 6.45 -5.25
C GLU A 405 6.35 6.86 -6.47
N SER A 406 6.04 8.00 -7.10
CA SER A 406 6.77 8.51 -8.26
C SER A 406 8.11 9.15 -7.88
N PHE A 407 8.37 9.39 -6.60
CA PHE A 407 9.56 10.08 -6.12
C PHE A 407 10.77 9.16 -6.15
N ASP A 408 11.88 9.63 -6.74
CA ASP A 408 13.13 8.86 -6.82
C ASP A 408 14.13 9.36 -5.76
N PRO A 409 14.45 8.57 -4.72
CA PRO A 409 15.39 8.95 -3.67
C PRO A 409 16.86 8.78 -4.07
N ARG A 410 17.18 8.16 -5.20
CA ARG A 410 18.56 7.83 -5.59
C ARG A 410 19.45 9.05 -5.84
N PRO A 411 18.98 10.17 -6.43
CA PRO A 411 19.82 11.34 -6.67
C PRO A 411 20.44 11.95 -5.41
N PHE A 412 19.87 11.73 -4.22
CA PHE A 412 20.48 12.19 -2.96
C PHE A 412 21.83 11.53 -2.65
N TRP A 413 22.16 10.45 -3.37
CA TRP A 413 23.33 9.62 -3.19
C TRP A 413 24.29 9.66 -4.39
N ASN A 414 24.07 10.45 -5.44
CA ASN A 414 25.02 10.48 -6.55
C ASN A 414 26.29 11.31 -6.27
N ASN A 415 26.35 12.02 -5.14
CA ASN A 415 27.40 13.00 -4.85
C ASN A 415 28.30 12.64 -3.64
N ASP A 416 28.21 11.43 -3.09
CA ASP A 416 29.25 10.95 -2.16
C ASP A 416 30.30 10.21 -2.99
N GLU A 417 31.28 10.97 -3.47
CA GLU A 417 32.61 10.43 -3.76
C GLU A 417 33.38 10.21 -2.45
#